data_AF-A0A645I2J6-F1
#
_entry.id   AF-A0A645I2J6-F1
#
_cell.length_a   1.000
_cell.length_b   1.000
_cell.length_c   1.000
_cell.angle_alpha   90.00
_cell.angle_beta   90.00
_cell.angle_gamma   90.00
#
_symmetry.space_group_name_H-M   'P 1'
#
loop_
_entity.id
_entity.type
_entity.pdbx_description
1 polymer ?
#
loop_
_entity_poly.entity_id
_entity_poly.type
_entity_poly.pdbx_seq_one_letter_code
_entity_poly.pdbx_strand_id
1 'polypeptide(L)'
;MGYNYSDNFLGVQAAVVNTAVNYGGLQAAAVTNVADEAGGLQASLVVNVAKKVGGVQAGLYNQAEDVDGVQLGLVNVSETRGLQFGLINYIKDAAVPMLPFVNFKR
;
A
#
# COMPACT_ATOMS: atom_id res chain seq x y z
N MET A 1 -18.11 14.26 5.60
CA MET A 1 -17.51 13.25 4.70
C MET A 1 -16.16 12.88 5.29
N GLY A 2 -16.06 11.84 6.13
CA GLY A 2 -14.92 11.74 7.06
C GLY A 2 -14.30 10.36 7.28
N TYR A 3 -15.05 9.27 7.20
CA TYR A 3 -14.55 7.92 7.49
C TYR A 3 -15.40 6.90 6.74
N ASN A 4 -14.78 5.94 6.06
CA ASN A 4 -15.43 4.74 5.52
C ASN A 4 -14.83 3.54 6.27
N TYR A 5 -15.68 2.64 6.75
CA TYR A 5 -15.33 1.38 7.41
C TYR A 5 -16.11 0.28 6.69
N SER A 6 -15.44 -0.74 6.17
CA SER A 6 -16.09 -1.87 5.52
C SER A 6 -15.31 -3.17 5.78
N ASP A 7 -16.03 -4.22 6.18
CA ASP A 7 -15.44 -5.53 6.50
C ASP A 7 -15.05 -6.32 5.24
N ASN A 8 -15.82 -6.18 4.15
CA ASN A 8 -15.53 -6.74 2.81
C ASN A 8 -16.13 -5.82 1.74
N PHE A 9 -15.29 -5.12 0.99
CA PHE A 9 -15.75 -4.14 -0.01
C PHE A 9 -15.23 -4.46 -1.40
N LEU A 10 -16.12 -4.69 -2.36
CA LEU A 10 -15.78 -4.69 -3.78
C LEU A 10 -16.28 -3.37 -4.41
N GLY A 11 -15.39 -2.44 -4.76
CA GLY A 11 -15.83 -1.15 -5.33
C GLY A 11 -14.82 0.00 -5.26
N VAL A 12 -15.34 1.24 -5.23
CA VAL A 12 -14.55 2.48 -5.13
C VAL A 12 -14.81 3.18 -3.79
N GLN A 13 -13.76 3.52 -3.03
CA GLN A 13 -13.85 4.42 -1.87
C GLN A 13 -13.08 5.71 -2.14
N ALA A 14 -13.68 6.86 -1.83
CA ALA A 14 -13.06 8.18 -1.92
C ALA A 14 -13.35 8.97 -0.65
N ALA A 15 -12.31 9.30 0.13
CA ALA A 15 -12.44 10.05 1.39
C ALA A 15 -11.18 10.85 1.73
N VAL A 16 -11.19 11.56 2.85
CA VAL A 16 -9.96 12.13 3.44
C VAL A 16 -9.11 11.00 4.04
N VAL A 17 -9.77 10.09 4.76
CA VAL A 17 -9.19 8.86 5.31
C VAL A 17 -10.11 7.69 5.00
N ASN A 18 -9.58 6.59 4.50
CA ASN A 18 -10.30 5.32 4.35
C ASN A 18 -9.75 4.27 5.32
N THR A 19 -10.64 3.48 5.91
CA THR A 19 -10.31 2.28 6.67
C THR A 19 -11.11 1.10 6.11
N ALA A 20 -10.46 -0.01 5.84
CA ALA A 20 -11.14 -1.25 5.52
C ALA A 20 -10.50 -2.41 6.28
N VAL A 21 -11.23 -3.49 6.50
CA VAL A 21 -10.60 -4.74 6.91
C VAL A 21 -10.09 -5.42 5.64
N ASN A 22 -11.00 -5.81 4.74
CA ASN A 22 -10.64 -6.34 3.42
C ASN A 22 -11.36 -5.56 2.32
N TYR A 23 -10.66 -5.26 1.24
CA TYR A 23 -11.29 -4.69 0.05
C TYR A 23 -10.68 -5.21 -1.26
N GLY A 24 -11.48 -5.22 -2.32
CA GLY A 24 -11.10 -5.46 -3.69
C GLY A 24 -11.58 -4.30 -4.58
N GLY A 25 -10.69 -3.61 -5.28
CA GLY A 25 -11.06 -2.50 -6.15
C GLY A 25 -10.16 -1.28 -5.99
N LEU A 26 -10.75 -0.09 -5.83
CA LEU A 26 -10.02 1.18 -5.75
C LEU A 26 -10.32 1.89 -4.43
N GLN A 27 -9.28 2.20 -3.65
CA GLN A 27 -9.35 3.12 -2.54
C GLN A 27 -8.52 4.36 -2.84
N ALA A 28 -9.17 5.53 -2.87
CA ALA A 28 -8.53 6.83 -3.01
C ALA A 28 -8.74 7.66 -1.73
N ALA A 29 -7.65 8.12 -1.11
CA ALA A 29 -7.71 9.00 0.04
C ALA A 29 -6.91 10.30 -0.17
N ALA A 30 -7.43 11.42 0.33
CA ALA A 30 -6.65 12.65 0.35
C ALA A 30 -5.44 12.57 1.28
N VAL A 31 -5.50 11.76 2.35
CA VAL A 31 -4.42 11.66 3.34
C VAL A 31 -3.98 10.22 3.51
N THR A 32 -4.86 9.35 4.01
CA THR A 32 -4.48 7.99 4.43
C THR A 32 -5.48 6.92 4.00
N ASN A 33 -4.97 5.79 3.51
CA ASN A 33 -5.72 4.54 3.46
C ASN A 33 -5.13 3.53 4.45
N VAL A 34 -5.97 2.83 5.20
CA VAL A 34 -5.59 1.70 6.07
C VAL A 34 -6.43 0.49 5.70
N ALA A 35 -5.77 -0.65 5.50
CA ALA A 35 -6.42 -1.93 5.26
C ALA A 35 -5.74 -3.08 6.02
N ASP A 36 -6.41 -4.20 6.25
CA ASP A 36 -5.71 -5.45 6.57
C ASP A 36 -5.33 -6.16 5.25
N GLU A 37 -6.30 -6.40 4.37
CA GLU A 37 -6.06 -6.95 3.03
C GLU A 37 -6.54 -5.99 1.92
N ALA A 38 -5.59 -5.55 1.09
CA ALA A 38 -5.80 -4.62 -0.01
C ALA A 38 -5.66 -5.31 -1.36
N GLY A 39 -6.78 -5.59 -2.04
CA GLY A 39 -6.82 -6.09 -3.41
C GLY A 39 -7.11 -4.97 -4.40
N GLY A 40 -6.25 -4.77 -5.40
CA GLY A 40 -6.43 -3.71 -6.41
C GLY A 40 -5.57 -2.46 -6.15
N LEU A 41 -6.14 -1.27 -6.25
CA LEU A 41 -5.40 0.01 -6.14
C LEU A 41 -5.68 0.70 -4.80
N GLN A 42 -4.63 1.02 -4.05
CA GLN A 42 -4.64 1.90 -2.88
C GLN A 42 -3.87 3.18 -3.19
N ALA A 43 -4.57 4.29 -3.43
CA ALA A 43 -3.97 5.58 -3.76
C ALA A 43 -4.22 6.61 -2.67
N SER A 44 -3.18 7.26 -2.17
CA SER A 44 -3.29 8.40 -1.27
C SER A 44 -2.25 9.47 -1.56
N LEU A 45 -2.47 10.71 -1.13
CA LEU A 45 -1.46 11.76 -1.28
C LEU A 45 -0.32 11.63 -0.26
N VAL A 46 -0.49 10.85 0.81
CA VAL A 46 0.48 10.79 1.91
C VAL A 46 0.83 9.37 2.28
N VAL A 47 -0.10 8.61 2.86
CA VAL A 47 0.21 7.32 3.50
C VAL A 47 -0.75 6.21 3.07
N ASN A 48 -0.22 5.07 2.63
CA ASN A 48 -0.96 3.82 2.54
C ASN A 48 -0.37 2.79 3.51
N VAL A 49 -1.23 2.15 4.30
CA VAL A 49 -0.86 1.03 5.18
C VAL A 49 -1.76 -0.16 4.87
N ALA A 50 -1.16 -1.34 4.74
CA ALA A 50 -1.87 -2.60 4.67
C ALA A 50 -1.10 -3.70 5.41
N LYS A 51 -1.70 -4.86 5.74
CA LYS A 51 -0.90 -6.05 6.09
C LYS A 51 -0.52 -6.80 4.82
N LYS A 52 -1.51 -7.10 3.98
CA LYS A 52 -1.32 -7.76 2.68
C LYS A 52 -1.80 -6.87 1.54
N VAL A 53 -1.02 -6.80 0.47
CA VAL A 53 -1.35 -6.07 -0.75
C VAL A 53 -1.30 -7.03 -1.93
N GLY A 54 -2.42 -7.21 -2.62
CA GLY A 54 -2.51 -7.86 -3.92
C GLY A 54 -2.85 -6.83 -5.00
N GLY A 55 -1.87 -6.08 -5.48
CA GLY A 55 -2.09 -4.99 -6.42
C GLY A 55 -1.10 -3.83 -6.31
N VAL A 56 -1.59 -2.59 -6.34
CA VAL A 56 -0.76 -1.38 -6.38
C VAL A 56 -1.04 -0.47 -5.19
N GLN A 57 0.01 -0.05 -4.48
CA GLN A 57 -0.05 1.09 -3.56
C GLN A 57 0.65 2.30 -4.20
N ALA A 58 0.02 3.46 -4.12
CA ALA A 58 0.57 4.72 -4.62
C ALA A 58 0.39 5.85 -3.60
N GLY A 59 1.49 6.45 -3.15
CA GLY A 59 1.49 7.53 -2.15
C GLY A 59 2.91 7.93 -1.75
N LEU A 60 3.08 8.99 -0.95
CA LEU A 60 4.43 9.41 -0.54
C LEU A 60 5.12 8.34 0.31
N TYR A 61 4.36 7.68 1.18
CA TYR A 61 4.81 6.59 2.03
C TYR A 61 3.86 5.39 1.88
N ASN A 62 4.39 4.23 1.54
CA ASN A 62 3.66 2.97 1.47
C ASN A 62 4.27 1.96 2.44
N GLN A 63 3.43 1.28 3.22
CA GLN A 63 3.86 0.23 4.13
C GLN A 63 2.94 -0.99 4.05
N ALA A 64 3.55 -2.16 3.95
CA ALA A 64 2.85 -3.43 4.05
C ALA A 64 3.71 -4.51 4.72
N GLU A 65 3.13 -5.63 5.14
CA GLU A 65 3.91 -6.81 5.55
C GLU A 65 4.26 -7.65 4.32
N ASP A 66 3.25 -8.04 3.53
CA ASP A 66 3.36 -8.83 2.30
C ASP A 66 2.79 -8.09 1.09
N VAL A 67 3.57 -7.98 0.03
CA VAL A 67 3.16 -7.31 -1.22
C VAL A 67 3.30 -8.26 -2.39
N ASP A 68 2.16 -8.71 -2.90
CA ASP A 68 2.02 -9.36 -4.20
C ASP A 68 1.62 -8.31 -5.26
N GLY A 69 2.59 -7.48 -5.63
CA GLY A 69 2.35 -6.36 -6.52
C GLY A 69 3.39 -5.25 -6.43
N VAL A 70 2.95 -3.99 -6.59
CA VAL A 70 3.83 -2.83 -6.77
C VAL A 70 3.53 -1.72 -5.75
N GLN A 71 4.57 -1.18 -5.13
CA GLN A 71 4.51 0.06 -4.35
C GLN A 71 5.18 1.20 -5.12
N LEU A 72 4.49 2.33 -5.26
CA LEU A 72 4.97 3.54 -5.92
C LEU A 72 4.93 4.70 -4.92
N GLY A 73 6.10 5.25 -4.59
CA GLY A 73 6.17 6.32 -3.59
C GLY A 73 7.53 6.95 -3.41
N LEU A 74 7.68 7.88 -2.47
CA LEU A 74 9.01 8.34 -2.08
C LEU A 74 9.68 7.32 -1.16
N VAL A 75 8.89 6.72 -0.26
CA VAL A 75 9.33 5.71 0.69
C VAL A 75 8.40 4.52 0.59
N ASN A 76 8.96 3.35 0.36
CA ASN A 76 8.25 2.08 0.31
C ASN A 76 8.85 1.12 1.33
N VAL A 77 7.98 0.41 2.06
CA VAL A 77 8.37 -0.52 3.11
C VAL A 77 7.53 -1.79 2.96
N SER A 78 8.19 -2.94 2.88
CA SER A 78 7.57 -4.25 3.06
C SER A 78 8.42 -5.18 3.92
N GLU A 79 7.82 -6.21 4.50
CA GLU A 79 8.56 -7.21 5.27
C GLU A 79 9.07 -8.34 4.36
N THR A 80 8.18 -8.99 3.62
CA THR A 80 8.48 -10.29 3.00
C THR A 80 8.91 -10.20 1.54
N ARG A 81 8.14 -9.50 0.70
CA ARG A 81 8.29 -9.43 -0.77
C ARG A 81 7.61 -8.19 -1.36
N GLY A 82 7.73 -8.02 -2.68
CA GLY A 82 7.10 -6.95 -3.46
C GLY A 82 8.06 -6.29 -4.45
N LEU A 83 7.50 -5.56 -5.41
CA LEU A 83 8.23 -4.65 -6.28
C LEU A 83 8.01 -3.21 -5.80
N GLN A 84 9.08 -2.47 -5.54
CA GLN A 84 9.00 -1.13 -4.99
C GLN A 84 9.74 -0.13 -5.90
N PHE A 85 9.11 1.00 -6.18
CA PHE A 85 9.72 2.14 -6.88
C PHE A 85 9.61 3.41 -6.04
N GLY A 86 10.75 4.01 -5.73
CA GLY A 86 10.82 5.19 -4.88
C GLY A 86 12.21 5.63 -4.50
N LEU A 87 12.35 6.76 -3.82
CA LEU A 87 13.67 7.23 -3.37
C LEU A 87 14.29 6.28 -2.34
N ILE A 88 13.45 5.73 -1.46
CA ILE A 88 13.84 4.76 -0.42
C ILE A 88 12.92 3.55 -0.53
N ASN A 89 13.48 2.37 -0.75
CA ASN A 89 12.73 1.12 -0.84
C ASN A 89 13.34 0.11 0.13
N TYR A 90 12.54 -0.33 1.10
CA TYR A 90 12.95 -1.25 2.14
C TYR A 90 12.12 -2.53 2.08
N ILE A 91 12.79 -3.67 1.93
CA ILE A 91 12.21 -5.01 2.05
C ILE A 91 13.02 -5.75 3.12
N LYS A 92 12.43 -5.93 4.31
CA LYS A 92 13.12 -6.48 5.49
C LYS A 92 13.85 -7.80 5.19
N ASP A 93 13.20 -8.69 4.47
CA ASP A 93 13.71 -10.03 4.19
C ASP A 93 14.44 -10.14 2.84
N ALA A 94 14.78 -9.02 2.18
CA ALA A 94 15.59 -9.03 0.98
C ALA A 94 17.09 -9.22 1.30
N ALA A 95 17.83 -9.79 0.33
CA ALA A 95 19.28 -9.95 0.44
C ALA A 95 20.00 -8.61 0.67
N VAL A 96 19.47 -7.55 0.06
CA VAL A 96 19.83 -6.16 0.33
C VAL A 96 18.57 -5.43 0.78
N PRO A 97 18.37 -5.22 2.10
CA PRO A 97 17.09 -4.73 2.60
C PRO A 97 16.70 -3.35 2.08
N MET A 98 17.66 -2.44 1.89
CA MET A 98 17.40 -1.08 1.46
C MET A 98 18.10 -0.79 0.12
N LEU A 99 17.33 -0.34 -0.88
CA LEU A 99 17.85 0.12 -2.17
C LEU A 99 17.19 1.43 -2.60
N PRO A 100 17.95 2.35 -3.23
CA PRO A 100 17.37 3.53 -3.84
C PRO A 100 16.71 3.19 -5.18
N PHE A 101 15.72 3.98 -5.59
CA PHE A 101 14.99 3.93 -6.87
C PHE A 101 14.13 2.68 -7.08
N VAL A 102 14.68 1.48 -6.91
CA VAL A 102 13.99 0.20 -7.09
C VAL A 102 14.47 -0.81 -6.06
N ASN A 103 13.54 -1.56 -5.44
CA ASN A 103 13.85 -2.79 -4.72
C ASN A 103 12.84 -3.88 -5.11
N PHE A 104 13.26 -5.14 -5.09
CA PHE A 104 12.39 -6.26 -5.44
C PHE A 104 12.79 -7.51 -4.67
N LYS A 105 11.77 -8.22 -4.19
CA LYS A 105 11.88 -9.60 -3.74
C LYS A 105 10.61 -10.35 -4.13
N ARG A 106 10.77 -11.63 -4.47
CA ARG A 106 9.69 -12.56 -4.76
C ARG A 106 9.39 -13.45 -3.57
#